data_AF-A0A7Y2DQ47-F1
#
_entry.id   AF-A0A7Y2DQ47-F1
#
_cell.length_a   1.000
_cell.length_b   1.000
_cell.length_c   1.000
_cell.angle_alpha   90.00
_cell.angle_beta   90.00
_cell.angle_gamma   90.00
#
_symmetry.space_group_name_H-M   'P 1'
#
loop_
_entity.id
_entity.type
_entity.pdbx_description
1 polymer ?
#
loop_
_entity_poly.entity_id
_entity_poly.type
_entity_poly.pdbx_seq_one_letter_code
_entity_poly.pdbx_strand_id
1 'polypeptide(L)'
;MLRLTDEELETFTPQLAAVLEHAEDVEALDVHGLEPTQHPYPLVNVFRADVVEGFDNRDAALAMGPEVEDDLFRVPPAHGEEP
;
A
#
# COMPACT_ATOMS: atom_id res chain seq x y z
N MET A 1 -5.57 4.95 5.26
CA MET A 1 -6.14 6.27 4.95
C MET A 1 -5.41 7.31 5.77
N LEU A 2 -5.13 8.47 5.18
CA LEU A 2 -4.57 9.60 5.92
C LEU A 2 -5.73 10.50 6.35
N ARG A 3 -5.74 10.90 7.62
CA ARG A 3 -6.58 11.99 8.13
C ARG A 3 -5.63 13.14 8.42
N LEU A 4 -5.85 14.27 7.78
CA LEU A 4 -5.01 15.46 7.93
C LEU A 4 -5.79 16.49 8.73
N THR A 5 -5.09 17.13 9.66
CA THR A 5 -5.54 18.33 10.35
C THR A 5 -5.43 19.55 9.44
N ASP A 6 -6.09 20.65 9.80
CA ASP A 6 -6.03 21.90 9.03
C ASP A 6 -4.59 22.47 8.98
N GLU A 7 -3.83 22.36 10.07
CA GLU A 7 -2.42 22.79 10.14
C GLU A 7 -1.51 21.96 9.21
N GLU A 8 -1.75 20.64 9.15
CA GLU A 8 -1.03 19.75 8.23
C GLU A 8 -1.40 20.05 6.77
N LEU A 9 -2.65 20.43 6.48
CA LEU A 9 -3.06 20.84 5.14
C LEU A 9 -2.35 22.12 4.70
N GLU A 10 -2.28 23.13 5.57
CA GLU A 10 -1.55 24.37 5.32
C GLU A 10 -0.06 24.12 5.06
N THR A 11 0.52 23.14 5.75
CA THR A 11 1.93 22.77 5.62
C THR A 11 2.21 21.92 4.38
N PHE A 12 1.41 20.89 4.11
CA PHE A 12 1.70 19.91 3.06
C PHE A 12 1.30 20.39 1.67
N THR A 13 0.34 21.31 1.55
CA THR A 13 -0.06 21.86 0.25
C THR A 13 1.12 22.50 -0.50
N PRO A 14 1.88 23.47 0.07
CA PRO A 14 3.03 24.06 -0.62
C PRO A 14 4.19 23.07 -0.79
N GLN A 15 4.38 22.11 0.13
CA GLN A 15 5.41 21.09 -0.02
C GLN A 15 5.13 20.16 -1.20
N LEU A 16 3.88 19.71 -1.36
CA LEU A 16 3.47 18.90 -2.50
C LEU A 16 3.62 19.68 -3.80
N ALA A 17 3.30 20.98 -3.81
CA ALA A 17 3.53 21.84 -4.98
C ALA A 17 5.02 21.85 -5.38
N ALA A 18 5.95 21.99 -4.43
CA ALA A 18 7.39 21.93 -4.70
C ALA A 18 7.86 20.55 -5.21
N VAL A 19 7.29 19.46 -4.72
CA VAL A 19 7.58 18.11 -5.24
C VAL A 19 7.10 17.97 -6.69
N LEU A 20 5.91 18.50 -7.00
CA LEU A 20 5.36 18.47 -8.35
C LEU A 20 6.18 19.34 -9.31
N GLU A 21 6.62 20.53 -8.89
CA GLU A 21 7.53 21.37 -9.67
C GLU A 21 8.82 20.63 -10.01
N HIS A 22 9.42 19.92 -9.05
CA HIS A 22 10.61 19.10 -9.34
C HIS A 22 10.31 17.90 -10.26
N ALA A 23 9.10 17.33 -10.20
CA ALA A 23 8.72 16.24 -11.10
C ALA A 23 8.64 16.70 -12.57
N GLU A 24 8.34 17.98 -12.82
CA GLU A 24 8.35 18.57 -14.17
C GLU A 24 9.75 18.49 -14.82
N ASP A 25 10.84 18.56 -14.03
CA ASP A 25 12.21 18.41 -14.53
C ASP A 25 12.42 17.04 -15.22
N VAL A 26 11.77 16.00 -14.68
CA VAL A 26 11.84 14.63 -15.22
C VAL A 26 10.93 14.48 -16.45
N GLU A 27 9.78 15.15 -16.45
CA GLU A 27 8.85 15.15 -17.58
C GLU A 27 9.43 15.85 -18.82
N ALA A 28 10.34 16.81 -18.62
CA ALA A 28 11.03 17.50 -19.71
C ALA A 28 12.03 16.62 -20.50
N LEU A 29 12.31 15.40 -20.04
CA LEU A 29 13.23 14.47 -20.69
C LEU A 29 12.56 13.80 -21.90
N ASP A 30 13.27 13.74 -23.03
CA ASP A 30 12.81 12.97 -24.21
C ASP A 30 12.95 11.48 -23.95
N VAL A 31 11.80 10.83 -23.73
CA VAL A 31 11.66 9.38 -23.55
C VAL A 31 10.97 8.71 -24.73
N HIS A 32 10.85 9.40 -25.87
CA HIS A 32 10.15 8.87 -27.04
C HIS A 32 10.82 7.58 -27.56
N GLY A 33 10.03 6.51 -27.65
CA GLY A 33 10.48 5.20 -28.11
C GLY A 33 11.17 4.33 -27.04
N LEU A 34 11.18 4.77 -25.79
CA LEU A 34 11.63 3.94 -24.66
C LEU A 34 10.44 3.17 -24.07
N GLU A 35 10.60 1.87 -23.88
CA GLU A 35 9.66 1.05 -23.13
C GLU A 35 9.83 1.28 -21.62
N PRO A 36 8.73 1.47 -20.85
CA PRO A 36 8.82 1.61 -19.41
C PRO A 36 9.47 0.39 -18.75
N THR A 37 10.40 0.62 -17.83
CA THR A 37 11.02 -0.46 -17.05
C THR A 37 10.14 -0.79 -15.86
N GLN A 38 9.46 -1.94 -15.89
CA GLN A 38 8.61 -2.38 -14.78
C GLN A 38 9.40 -3.09 -13.68
N HIS A 39 10.32 -3.98 -14.06
CA HIS A 39 11.11 -4.80 -13.15
C HIS A 39 12.56 -4.81 -13.65
N PRO A 40 13.56 -4.79 -12.75
CA PRO A 40 14.96 -4.87 -13.15
C PRO A 40 15.36 -6.26 -13.66
N TYR A 41 14.58 -7.29 -13.35
CA TYR A 41 14.84 -8.67 -13.76
C TYR A 41 13.86 -9.11 -14.86
N PRO A 42 14.33 -9.86 -15.88
CA PRO A 42 13.48 -10.36 -16.96
C PRO A 42 12.74 -11.64 -16.52
N LEU A 43 11.97 -11.55 -15.44
CA LEU A 43 11.17 -12.68 -14.95
C LEU A 43 9.93 -12.84 -15.82
N VAL A 44 9.64 -14.07 -16.21
CA VAL A 44 8.44 -14.43 -16.98
C VAL A 44 7.81 -15.66 -16.36
N ASN A 45 6.48 -15.65 -16.23
CA ASN A 45 5.69 -16.85 -15.92
C ASN A 45 6.20 -17.63 -14.69
N VAL A 46 6.51 -16.90 -13.60
CA VAL A 46 6.96 -17.50 -12.33
C VAL A 46 5.76 -18.10 -11.62
N PHE A 47 5.46 -19.36 -11.94
CA PHE A 47 4.32 -20.07 -11.37
C PHE A 47 4.68 -20.81 -10.07
N ARG A 48 3.71 -20.87 -9.15
CA ARG A 48 3.71 -21.79 -8.01
C ARG A 48 2.92 -23.04 -8.42
N ALA A 49 3.38 -24.22 -7.99
CA ALA A 49 2.61 -25.45 -8.16
C ALA A 49 1.28 -25.38 -7.38
N ASP A 50 0.21 -25.92 -7.95
CA ASP A 50 -1.08 -26.01 -7.27
C ASP A 50 -1.11 -27.20 -6.31
N VAL A 51 -0.38 -27.06 -5.21
CA VAL A 51 -0.30 -28.05 -4.14
C VAL A 51 -0.73 -27.42 -2.82
N VAL A 52 -1.43 -28.20 -2.00
CA VAL A 52 -1.84 -27.79 -0.66
C VAL A 52 -0.63 -27.85 0.26
N GLU A 53 -0.36 -26.75 0.95
CA GLU A 53 0.64 -26.66 2.00
C GLU A 53 -0.09 -26.51 3.35
N GLY A 54 0.39 -27.22 4.38
CA GLY A 54 -0.17 -27.12 5.73
C GLY A 54 0.13 -25.74 6.34
N PHE A 55 -0.82 -25.21 7.11
CA PHE A 55 -0.64 -23.99 7.89
C PHE A 55 -1.08 -24.25 9.32
N ASP A 56 -0.10 -24.51 10.19
CA ASP A 56 -0.36 -24.92 11.59
C ASP A 56 -0.13 -23.78 12.59
N ASN A 57 0.07 -22.55 12.11
CA ASN A 57 0.51 -21.44 12.95
C ASN A 57 -0.56 -20.35 13.16
N ARG A 58 -1.81 -20.81 13.31
CA ARG A 58 -2.96 -19.93 13.50
C ARG A 58 -2.83 -19.07 14.76
N ASP A 59 -2.38 -19.65 15.87
CA ASP A 59 -2.26 -18.94 17.14
C ASP A 59 -1.23 -17.81 17.04
N ALA A 60 -0.11 -18.02 16.35
CA ALA A 60 0.85 -16.92 16.13
C ALA A 60 0.31 -15.87 15.16
N ALA A 61 -0.50 -16.24 14.17
CA ALA A 61 -1.14 -15.26 13.30
C ALA A 61 -2.11 -14.36 14.08
N LEU A 62 -2.94 -14.95 14.94
CA LEU A 62 -3.88 -14.21 15.80
C LEU A 62 -3.15 -13.34 16.84
N ALA A 63 -2.03 -13.81 17.38
CA ALA A 63 -1.21 -13.05 18.33
C ALA A 63 -0.65 -11.72 17.77
N MET A 64 -0.59 -11.56 16.45
CA MET A 64 -0.14 -10.32 15.80
C MET A 64 -1.28 -9.30 15.60
N GLY A 65 -2.53 -9.69 15.84
CA GLY A 65 -3.69 -8.84 15.70
C GLY A 65 -3.84 -7.84 16.85
N PRO A 66 -4.40 -6.65 16.60
CA PRO A 66 -4.67 -5.67 17.66
C PRO A 66 -5.72 -6.18 18.66
N GLU A 67 -6.72 -6.92 18.20
CA GLU A 67 -7.78 -7.50 19.02
C GLU A 67 -8.32 -8.78 18.36
N VAL A 68 -8.56 -9.81 19.18
CA VAL A 68 -9.03 -11.12 18.76
C VAL A 68 -10.21 -11.52 19.64
N GLU A 69 -11.31 -11.93 19.01
CA GLU A 69 -12.53 -12.39 19.67
C GLU A 69 -13.05 -13.61 18.92
N ASP A 70 -13.45 -14.66 19.64
CA ASP A 70 -13.93 -15.93 19.07
C ASP A 70 -13.09 -16.38 17.88
N ASP A 71 -11.77 -16.33 18.09
CA ASP A 71 -10.82 -16.97 17.18
C ASP A 71 -10.74 -16.27 15.79
N LEU A 72 -11.15 -14.98 15.77
CA LEU A 72 -11.21 -14.06 14.63
C LEU A 72 -10.58 -12.70 14.98
N PHE A 73 -10.08 -11.96 13.99
CA PHE A 73 -9.69 -10.56 14.20
C PHE A 73 -10.92 -9.67 14.36
N ARG A 74 -10.99 -8.94 15.47
CA ARG A 74 -12.09 -8.00 15.71
C ARG A 74 -11.85 -6.71 14.95
N VAL A 75 -12.85 -6.26 14.19
CA VAL A 75 -12.84 -4.99 13.45
C VAL A 75 -14.15 -4.24 13.66
N PRO A 76 -14.17 -2.91 13.51
CA PRO A 76 -15.42 -2.17 13.47
C PRO A 76 -16.34 -2.67 12.34
N PRO A 77 -17.67 -2.64 12.52
CA PRO A 77 -18.61 -3.03 11.47
C PRO A 77 -18.42 -2.16 10.22
N ALA A 78 -18.53 -2.78 9.05
CA ALA A 78 -18.29 -2.11 7.76
C ALA A 78 -19.26 -0.96 7.45
N HIS A 79 -20.44 -0.98 8.07
CA HIS A 79 -21.36 0.14 8.10
C HIS A 79 -21.12 0.90 9.40
N GLY A 80 -20.40 2.02 9.31
CA GLY A 80 -20.09 2.86 10.44
C GLY A 80 -21.34 3.54 10.98
N GLU A 81 -21.96 2.96 12.01
CA GLU A 81 -22.69 3.74 12.98
C GLU A 81 -21.66 4.23 14.01
N GLU A 82 -21.35 5.52 13.95
CA GLU A 82 -20.78 6.22 15.10
C GLU A 82 -21.86 6.29 16.20
N PRO A 83 -21.49 6.13 17.49
CA PRO A 83 -22.36 6.57 18.58
C PRO A 83 -22.55 8.09 18.60
#